data_AF-A0A7X9IN73-F1
#
_entry.id   AF-A0A7X9IN73-F1
#
_cell.length_a   1.000
_cell.length_b   1.000
_cell.length_c   1.000
_cell.angle_alpha   90.00
_cell.angle_beta   90.00
_cell.angle_gamma   90.00
#
_symmetry.space_group_name_H-M   'P 1'
#
loop_
_entity.id
_entity.type
_entity.pdbx_description
1 polymer ?
#
loop_
_entity_poly.entity_id
_entity_poly.type
_entity_poly.pdbx_seq_one_letter_code
_entity_poly.pdbx_strand_id
1 'polypeptide(L)' 'MIPDYPELKPVELADKEEVQSYLELFPPDICELTFANIYIWREWEKPRLP' A
#
# COMPACT_ATOMS: atom_id res chain seq x y z
N MET A 1 10.36 -25.54 2.53
CA MET A 1 10.19 -24.87 1.22
C MET A 1 9.93 -23.41 1.53
N ILE A 2 10.75 -22.49 1.01
CA ILE A 2 10.54 -21.05 1.21
C ILE A 2 9.62 -20.57 0.06
N PRO A 3 8.48 -19.93 0.34
CA PRO A 3 7.61 -19.39 -0.71
C PRO A 3 8.32 -18.29 -1.49
N ASP A 4 8.09 -18.28 -2.80
CA ASP A 4 8.58 -17.24 -3.71
C ASP A 4 7.56 -16.10 -3.75
N TYR A 5 7.97 -14.92 -3.30
CA TYR A 5 7.14 -13.72 -3.29
C TYR A 5 7.65 -12.73 -4.34
N PRO A 6 6.76 -11.98 -4.99
CA PRO A 6 7.19 -10.96 -5.95
C PRO A 6 7.99 -9.87 -5.25
N GLU A 7 8.86 -9.20 -6.01
CA GLU A 7 9.48 -7.96 -5.55
C GLU A 7 8.40 -6.90 -5.32
N LEU A 8 8.34 -6.39 -4.10
CA LEU A 8 7.39 -5.35 -3.73
C LEU A 8 7.95 -3.97 -4.11
N LYS A 9 7.08 -3.10 -4.63
CA LYS A 9 7.40 -1.70 -4.95
C LYS A 9 6.68 -0.72 -4.01
N PRO A 10 7.24 0.47 -3.76
CA PRO A 10 6.48 1.56 -3.13
C PRO A 10 5.25 1.94 -3.96
N VAL A 11 4.18 2.34 -3.28
CA VAL A 11 2.98 2.84 -3.97
C VAL A 11 3.25 4.19 -4.64
N GLU A 12 2.77 4.35 -5.87
CA GLU A 12 2.88 5.57 -6.66
C GLU A 12 1.50 6.13 -7.02
N LEU A 13 1.45 7.38 -7.51
CA LEU A 13 0.18 7.98 -7.96
C LEU A 13 -0.45 7.23 -9.14
N ALA A 14 0.38 6.62 -10.00
CA ALA A 14 -0.09 5.81 -11.12
C ALA A 14 -0.88 4.57 -10.67
N ASP A 15 -0.66 4.09 -9.44
CA ASP A 15 -1.31 2.90 -8.89
C ASP A 15 -2.70 3.19 -8.30
N LYS A 16 -3.14 4.45 -8.33
CA LYS A 16 -4.38 4.88 -7.69
C LYS A 16 -5.59 4.06 -8.11
N GLU A 17 -5.79 3.90 -9.41
CA GLU A 17 -6.98 3.22 -9.93
C GLU A 17 -7.01 1.74 -9.54
N GLU A 18 -5.86 1.07 -9.63
CA GLU A 18 -5.72 -0.33 -9.24
C GLU A 18 -6.01 -0.52 -7.74
N VAL A 19 -5.33 0.22 -6.87
CA VAL A 19 -5.50 0.12 -5.42
C VAL A 19 -6.93 0.48 -5.01
N GLN A 20 -7.49 1.55 -5.58
CA GLN A 20 -8.85 1.98 -5.28
C GLN A 20 -9.87 0.90 -5.65
N SER A 21 -9.70 0.21 -6.79
CA SER A 21 -10.60 -0.87 -7.20
C SER A 21 -10.66 -2.02 -6.18
N TYR A 22 -9.52 -2.36 -5.56
CA TYR A 22 -9.48 -3.38 -4.51
C TYR A 22 -10.10 -2.92 -3.20
N LEU A 23 -9.87 -1.66 -2.80
CA LEU A 23 -10.46 -1.09 -1.59
C LEU A 23 -11.99 -0.93 -1.72
N GLU A 24 -12.51 -0.81 -2.93
CA GLU A 24 -13.96 -0.79 -3.18
C GLU A 24 -14.60 -2.17 -3.14
N LEU A 25 -13.88 -3.21 -3.60
CA LEU A 25 -14.31 -4.60 -3.48
C LEU A 25 -14.31 -5.08 -2.04
N PHE A 26 -13.37 -4.59 -1.23
CA PHE A 26 -13.22 -4.92 0.17
C PHE A 26 -13.14 -3.63 1.01
N PRO A 27 -14.28 -2.94 1.23
CA PRO A 27 -14.31 -1.68 1.97
C PRO A 27 -13.70 -1.85 3.37
N PRO A 28 -12.64 -1.10 3.70
CA PRO A 28 -12.03 -1.20 5.01
C PRO A 28 -12.82 -0.42 6.06
N ASP A 29 -12.84 -0.93 7.29
CA ASP A 29 -13.45 -0.28 8.45
C ASP A 29 -12.54 0.76 9.14
N ILE A 30 -11.32 0.93 8.64
CA ILE A 30 -10.27 1.79 9.22
C ILE A 30 -9.78 2.81 8.18
N CYS A 31 -9.36 4.00 8.62
CA CYS A 31 -9.04 5.10 7.72
C CYS A 31 -7.65 4.97 7.09
N GLU A 32 -6.75 4.20 7.70
CA GLU A 32 -5.39 3.91 7.23
C GLU A 32 -5.42 3.27 5.82
N LEU A 33 -6.47 2.51 5.52
CA LEU A 33 -6.67 1.82 4.24
C LEU A 33 -7.45 2.66 3.23
N THR A 34 -7.17 3.96 3.17
CA THR A 34 -7.55 4.79 2.02
C THR A 34 -6.33 4.97 1.14
N PHE A 35 -6.51 5.07 -0.19
CA PHE A 35 -5.37 5.33 -1.09
C PHE A 35 -4.56 6.55 -0.67
N ALA A 36 -5.23 7.62 -0.23
CA ALA A 36 -4.58 8.84 0.24
C ALA A 36 -3.65 8.57 1.44
N ASN A 37 -4.13 7.84 2.46
CA ASN A 37 -3.30 7.53 3.63
C ASN A 37 -2.16 6.58 3.28
N ILE A 38 -2.43 5.52 2.50
CA ILE A 38 -1.38 4.60 2.03
C ILE A 38 -0.28 5.39 1.28
N TYR A 39 -0.67 6.31 0.39
CA TYR A 39 0.29 7.10 -0.39
C TYR A 39 1.06 8.11 0.48
N ILE A 40 0.39 8.86 1.36
CA ILE A 40 1.04 9.89 2.20
C ILE A 40 2.03 9.26 3.18
N TRP A 41 1.70 8.12 3.77
CA TRP A 41 2.48 7.50 4.84
C TRP A 41 3.47 6.42 4.37
N ARG A 42 3.57 6.14 3.06
CA ARG A 42 4.41 5.06 2.48
C ARG A 42 5.89 5.06 2.87
N GLU A 43 6.43 6.23 3.25
CA GLU A 43 7.83 6.39 3.64
C GLU A 43 8.03 6.39 5.16
N TRP A 44 6.94 6.42 5.95
CA TRP A 44 7.00 6.51 7.40
C TRP A 44 7.39 5.17 8.05
N GLU A 45 6.96 4.06 7.46
CA GLU A 45 7.19 2.71 8.00
C GLU A 45 8.56 2.13 7.63
N LYS A 46 9.34 2.81 6.79
CA LYS A 46 10.68 2.34 6.44
C LYS A 46 11.61 2.51 7.65
N PRO A 47 12.26 1.43 8.13
CA PRO A 47 13.27 1.54 9.17
C PRO A 47 14.35 2.52 8.72
N ARG A 48 14.49 3.64 9.43
CA ARG A 48 15.65 4.51 9.28
C ARG A 48 16.81 3.84 10.01
N LEU A 49 17.51 2.95 9.32
CA LEU A 49 18.77 2.43 9.83
C LEU A 49 19.80 3.58 9.80
N PRO A 50 20.54 3.81 10.91
CA PRO A 50 21.57 4.84 10.99
C PRO A 50 22.78 4.54 10.10
#